data_AF-A0A626VFB3-F1
#
_entry.id   AF-A0A626VFB3-F1
#
_cell.length_a   1.000
_cell.length_b   1.000
_cell.length_c   1.000
_cell.angle_alpha   90.00
_cell.angle_beta   90.00
_cell.angle_gamma   90.00
#
_symmetry.space_group_name_H-M   'P 1'
#
loop_
_entity.id
_entity.type
_entity.pdbx_description
1 polymer ?
#
loop_
_entity_poly.entity_id
_entity_poly.type
_entity_poly.pdbx_seq_one_letter_code
_entity_poly.pdbx_strand_id
1 'polypeptide(L)'
;GLIASLLFANVILLLMNLPLVGIFVKILSIPMWSLAPIIAIVSIIGVYSINSTDFDIILILIIGILGYFLRKLEFPMAPLILGFVLGEQLETNLRRALSISNGDFSILWSGIIAQSLLIGAVLIILIPLLIKKLRKSKF
;
A
#
# COMPACT_ATOMS: atom_id res chain seq x y z
N GLY A 1 28.26 -5.20 19.20
CA GLY A 1 27.46 -3.97 19.36
C GLY A 1 26.06 -4.12 18.76
N LEU A 2 25.96 -4.09 17.43
CA LEU A 2 24.67 -4.04 16.71
C LEU A 2 23.73 -5.23 16.99
N ILE A 3 24.24 -6.47 16.96
CA ILE A 3 23.42 -7.67 17.19
C ILE A 3 22.86 -7.70 18.62
N ALA A 4 23.68 -7.37 19.62
CA ALA A 4 23.25 -7.28 21.02
C ALA A 4 22.21 -6.16 21.23
N SER A 5 22.37 -5.02 20.54
CA SER A 5 21.39 -3.92 20.56
C SER A 5 20.07 -4.30 19.88
N LEU A 6 20.10 -5.02 18.75
CA LEU A 6 18.89 -5.53 18.08
C LEU A 6 18.12 -6.52 18.96
N LEU A 7 18.85 -7.36 19.70
CA LEU A 7 18.26 -8.34 20.62
C LEU A 7 17.61 -7.64 21.81
N PHE A 8 18.30 -6.68 22.43
CA PHE A 8 17.74 -5.85 23.50
C PHE A 8 16.54 -5.01 23.03
N ALA A 9 16.62 -4.41 21.85
CA ALA A 9 15.56 -3.61 21.26
C ALA A 9 14.31 -4.46 20.98
N ASN A 10 14.46 -5.68 20.45
CA ASN A 10 13.33 -6.59 20.24
C ASN A 10 12.69 -7.06 21.55
N VAL A 11 13.48 -7.32 22.60
CA VAL A 11 12.95 -7.67 23.93
C VAL A 11 12.12 -6.53 24.51
N ILE A 12 12.62 -5.29 24.43
CA ILE A 12 11.88 -4.10 24.88
C ILE A 12 10.64 -3.87 23.99
N LEU A 13 10.77 -4.01 22.67
CA LEU A 13 9.64 -3.92 21.74
C LEU A 13 8.55 -4.93 22.06
N LEU A 14 8.90 -6.17 22.39
CA LEU A 14 7.95 -7.21 22.77
C LEU A 14 7.25 -6.85 24.08
N LEU A 15 8.03 -6.44 25.08
CA LEU A 15 7.49 -6.04 26.38
C LEU A 15 6.55 -4.83 26.27
N MET A 16 6.79 -3.93 25.31
CA MET A 16 5.95 -2.77 25.04
C MET A 16 4.73 -3.12 24.16
N ASN A 17 4.90 -3.98 23.15
CA ASN A 17 3.79 -4.38 22.28
C ASN A 17 2.75 -5.23 23.02
N LEU A 18 3.17 -6.12 23.92
CA LEU A 18 2.26 -7.02 24.64
C LEU A 18 1.14 -6.28 25.42
N PRO A 19 1.40 -5.24 26.23
CA PRO A 19 0.36 -4.43 26.86
C PRO A 19 -0.39 -3.53 25.87
N LEU A 20 0.30 -2.98 24.87
CA LEU A 20 -0.30 -2.09 23.87
C LEU A 20 -1.34 -2.80 23.00
N VAL A 21 -1.09 -4.05 22.61
CA VAL A 21 -2.05 -4.87 21.86
C VAL A 21 -3.39 -4.97 22.60
N GLY A 22 -3.37 -5.12 23.93
CA GLY A 22 -4.60 -5.13 24.74
C GLY A 22 -5.42 -3.84 24.65
N ILE A 23 -4.74 -2.69 24.56
CA ILE A 23 -5.38 -1.37 24.38
C ILE A 23 -5.93 -1.25 22.96
N PHE A 24 -5.14 -1.62 21.94
CA PHE A 24 -5.56 -1.55 20.54
C PHE A 24 -6.76 -2.44 20.24
N VAL A 25 -6.79 -3.66 20.80
CA VAL A 25 -7.93 -4.59 20.64
C VAL A 25 -9.20 -4.00 21.27
N LYS A 26 -9.10 -3.32 22.41
CA LYS A 26 -10.26 -2.62 23.01
C LYS A 26 -10.80 -1.50 22.13
N ILE A 27 -9.93 -0.77 21.42
CA ILE A 27 -10.36 0.24 20.45
C ILE A 27 -11.09 -0.40 19.26
N LEU A 28 -10.62 -1.56 18.79
CA LEU A 28 -11.27 -2.35 17.74
C LEU A 28 -12.61 -2.96 18.19
N SER A 29 -12.84 -3.07 19.50
CA SER A 29 -14.10 -3.58 20.08
C SER A 29 -15.24 -2.55 20.04
N ILE A 30 -14.94 -1.28 19.78
CA ILE A 30 -15.93 -0.21 19.68
C ILE A 30 -16.76 -0.45 18.41
N PRO A 31 -18.10 -0.32 18.47
CA PRO A 31 -18.96 -0.58 17.33
C PRO A 31 -18.59 0.28 16.12
N MET A 32 -18.54 -0.36 14.94
CA MET A 32 -18.08 0.25 13.68
C MET A 32 -18.85 1.52 13.29
N TRP A 33 -20.13 1.64 13.71
CA TRP A 33 -20.94 2.83 13.43
C TRP A 33 -20.40 4.10 14.11
N SER A 34 -19.70 3.97 15.24
CA SER A 34 -19.11 5.09 15.99
C SER A 34 -17.64 5.27 15.63
N LEU A 35 -16.93 4.17 15.40
CA LEU A 35 -15.52 4.20 15.06
C LEU A 35 -15.27 4.87 13.69
N ALA A 36 -16.10 4.57 12.69
CA ALA A 36 -15.97 5.12 11.34
C ALA A 36 -16.02 6.66 11.27
N PRO A 37 -17.01 7.36 11.85
CA PRO A 37 -17.04 8.83 11.82
C PRO A 37 -15.91 9.47 12.62
N ILE A 38 -15.49 8.88 13.75
CA ILE A 38 -14.35 9.38 14.53
C ILE A 38 -13.06 9.31 13.70
N ILE A 39 -12.79 8.17 13.06
CA ILE A 39 -11.62 8.02 12.18
C ILE A 39 -11.68 9.03 11.04
N ALA A 40 -12.84 9.20 10.40
CA ALA A 40 -12.99 10.16 9.31
C ALA A 40 -12.67 11.59 9.73
N ILE A 41 -13.19 12.04 10.88
CA ILE A 41 -12.94 13.38 11.42
C ILE A 41 -11.44 13.56 11.71
N VAL A 42 -10.82 12.60 12.40
CA VAL A 42 -9.39 12.65 12.74
C VAL A 42 -8.51 12.66 11.49
N SER A 43 -8.83 11.87 10.47
CA SER A 43 -8.10 11.84 9.20
C SER A 43 -8.20 13.16 8.44
N ILE A 44 -9.38 13.79 8.40
CA ILE A 44 -9.57 15.09 7.75
C ILE A 44 -8.75 16.18 8.47
N ILE A 45 -8.78 16.20 9.81
CA ILE A 45 -7.97 17.14 10.61
C ILE A 45 -6.48 16.91 10.37
N GLY A 46 -6.05 15.65 10.32
CA GLY A 46 -4.65 15.28 10.09
C GLY A 46 -4.12 15.78 8.74
N VAL A 47 -4.89 15.59 7.67
CA VAL A 47 -4.51 16.08 6.34
C VAL A 47 -4.50 17.60 6.28
N TYR A 48 -5.48 18.25 6.91
CA TYR A 48 -5.51 19.71 7.01
C TYR A 48 -4.28 20.29 7.72
N SER A 49 -3.79 19.59 8.76
CA SER A 49 -2.63 20.04 9.54
C SER A 49 -1.29 20.00 8.79
N ILE A 50 -1.16 19.21 7.72
CA ILE A 50 0.14 19.00 7.04
C ILE A 50 0.35 20.04 5.94
N ASN A 51 -0.66 20.24 5.09
CA ASN A 51 -0.48 21.01 3.86
C ASN A 51 -1.28 22.31 3.84
N SER A 52 -2.19 22.57 4.80
CA SER A 52 -3.01 23.80 4.91
C SER A 52 -3.60 24.30 3.59
N THR A 53 -3.84 23.40 2.63
CA THR A 53 -4.24 23.72 1.27
C THR A 53 -5.62 23.11 1.01
N ASP A 54 -6.54 23.91 0.49
CA ASP A 54 -7.93 23.50 0.22
C ASP A 54 -8.01 22.33 -0.80
N PHE A 55 -7.02 22.23 -1.69
CA PHE A 55 -6.89 21.15 -2.66
C PHE A 55 -6.81 19.76 -2.00
N ASP A 56 -6.09 19.65 -0.88
CA ASP A 56 -5.91 18.36 -0.20
C ASP A 56 -7.20 17.87 0.47
N ILE A 57 -8.04 18.81 0.91
CA ILE A 57 -9.36 18.52 1.45
C ILE A 57 -10.29 18.01 0.35
N ILE A 58 -10.24 18.61 -0.84
CA ILE A 58 -11.02 18.12 -1.99
C ILE A 58 -10.51 16.74 -2.42
N LEU A 59 -9.20 16.54 -2.45
CA LEU A 59 -8.57 15.28 -2.84
C LEU A 59 -8.91 14.15 -1.86
N ILE A 60 -8.82 14.38 -0.55
CA ILE A 60 -9.17 13.36 0.46
C ILE A 60 -10.65 12.97 0.37
N LEU A 61 -11.52 13.91 0.04
CA LEU A 61 -12.95 13.68 -0.10
C LEU A 61 -13.26 12.84 -1.33
N ILE A 62 -12.63 13.15 -2.48
CA ILE A 62 -12.73 12.34 -3.70
C ILE A 62 -12.18 10.93 -3.48
N ILE A 63 -10.98 10.80 -2.91
CA ILE A 63 -10.35 9.49 -2.64
C ILE A 63 -11.14 8.70 -1.59
N GLY A 64 -11.70 9.36 -0.57
CA GLY A 64 -12.54 8.72 0.44
C GLY A 64 -13.82 8.15 -0.16
N ILE A 65 -14.50 8.89 -1.05
CA ILE A 65 -15.65 8.40 -1.81
C ILE A 65 -15.26 7.22 -2.70
N LEU A 66 -14.14 7.34 -3.43
CA LEU A 66 -13.64 6.27 -4.28
C LEU A 66 -13.37 5.00 -3.44
N GLY A 67 -12.68 5.16 -2.31
CA GLY A 67 -12.41 4.08 -1.36
C GLY A 67 -13.68 3.41 -0.81
N TYR A 68 -14.75 4.18 -0.56
CA TYR A 68 -16.05 3.63 -0.18
C TYR A 68 -16.65 2.76 -1.29
N PHE A 69 -16.56 3.19 -2.55
CA PHE A 69 -17.00 2.37 -3.70
C PHE A 69 -16.17 1.09 -3.82
N LEU A 70 -14.84 1.17 -3.69
CA LEU A 70 -13.97 -0.02 -3.73
C LEU A 70 -14.31 -1.00 -2.60
N ARG A 71 -14.64 -0.50 -1.41
CA ARG A 71 -15.11 -1.33 -0.29
C ARG A 71 -16.45 -2.00 -0.60
N LYS A 72 -17.38 -1.26 -1.24
CA LYS A 72 -18.69 -1.80 -1.66
C LYS A 72 -18.58 -2.86 -2.75
N LEU A 73 -17.54 -2.78 -3.59
CA LEU A 73 -17.20 -3.76 -4.62
C LEU A 73 -16.44 -4.99 -4.06
N GLU A 74 -16.33 -5.11 -2.73
CA GLU A 74 -15.63 -6.20 -2.03
C GLU A 74 -14.17 -6.38 -2.48
N PHE A 75 -13.52 -5.30 -2.92
CA PHE A 75 -12.11 -5.37 -3.24
C PHE A 75 -11.30 -5.71 -1.98
N PRO A 76 -10.36 -6.66 -2.06
CA PRO A 76 -9.50 -6.97 -0.94
C PRO A 76 -8.66 -5.72 -0.60
N MET A 77 -8.77 -5.25 0.65
CA MET A 77 -8.05 -4.04 1.08
C MET A 77 -6.54 -4.23 1.13
N ALA A 78 -6.07 -5.46 1.36
CA ALA A 78 -4.64 -5.76 1.45
C ALA A 78 -3.87 -5.43 0.14
N PRO A 79 -4.29 -5.88 -1.05
CA PRO A 79 -3.68 -5.45 -2.32
C PRO A 79 -3.71 -3.95 -2.58
N LEU A 80 -4.76 -3.23 -2.15
CA LEU A 80 -4.83 -1.78 -2.30
C LEU A 80 -3.77 -1.06 -1.48
N ILE A 81 -3.61 -1.44 -0.21
CA ILE A 81 -2.59 -0.87 0.67
C ILE A 81 -1.19 -1.20 0.14
N LEU A 82 -0.96 -2.45 -0.28
CA LEU A 82 0.31 -2.86 -0.89
C LEU A 82 0.60 -2.06 -2.16
N GLY A 83 -0.38 -1.91 -3.05
CA GLY A 83 -0.24 -1.11 -4.27
C GLY A 83 0.05 0.37 -3.98
N PHE A 84 -0.57 0.94 -2.96
CA PHE A 84 -0.33 2.33 -2.54
C PHE A 84 1.11 2.52 -2.03
N VAL A 85 1.56 1.67 -1.10
CA VAL A 85 2.92 1.76 -0.53
C VAL A 85 3.99 1.48 -1.59
N LEU A 86 3.76 0.48 -2.44
CA LEU A 86 4.68 0.16 -3.54
C LEU A 86 4.66 1.24 -4.63
N GLY A 87 3.52 1.89 -4.83
CA GLY A 87 3.34 2.94 -5.82
C GLY A 87 4.24 4.14 -5.57
N GLU A 88 4.35 4.61 -4.33
CA GLU A 88 5.26 5.70 -3.94
C GLU A 88 6.72 5.35 -4.26
N GLN A 89 7.13 4.13 -3.90
CA GLN A 89 8.47 3.64 -4.21
C GLN A 89 8.69 3.50 -5.72
N LEU A 90 7.68 3.05 -6.46
CA LEU A 90 7.73 2.90 -7.91
C LEU A 90 7.88 4.27 -8.59
N GLU A 91 7.10 5.27 -8.19
CA GLU A 91 7.20 6.63 -8.73
C GLU A 91 8.58 7.23 -8.44
N THR A 92 9.07 7.07 -7.21
CA THR A 92 10.39 7.57 -6.81
C THR A 92 11.50 6.94 -7.64
N ASN A 93 11.46 5.62 -7.83
CA ASN A 93 12.45 4.91 -8.64
C ASN A 93 12.30 5.21 -10.13
N LEU A 94 11.08 5.41 -10.64
CA LEU A 94 10.82 5.81 -12.02
C LEU A 94 11.38 7.22 -12.30
N ARG A 95 11.11 8.19 -11.42
CA ARG A 95 11.68 9.54 -11.51
C ARG A 95 13.20 9.51 -11.44
N ARG A 96 13.77 8.70 -10.55
CA ARG A 96 15.22 8.50 -10.45
C ARG A 96 15.79 7.91 -11.75
N ALA A 97 15.16 6.89 -12.32
CA ALA A 97 15.57 6.28 -13.58
C ALA A 97 15.53 7.28 -14.75
N LEU A 98 14.44 8.05 -14.88
CA LEU A 98 14.29 9.07 -15.91
C LEU A 98 15.28 10.24 -15.73
N SER A 99 15.57 10.63 -14.48
CA SER A 99 16.58 11.65 -14.17
C SER A 99 17.99 11.19 -14.57
N ILE A 100 18.32 9.91 -14.37
CA ILE A 100 19.60 9.33 -14.81
C ILE A 100 19.65 9.25 -16.34
N SER A 101 18.50 9.05 -16.97
CA SER A 101 18.36 8.91 -18.44
C SER A 101 18.32 10.22 -19.22
N ASN A 102 18.37 11.39 -18.56
CA ASN A 102 18.01 12.67 -19.20
C ASN A 102 16.63 12.64 -19.91
N GLY A 103 15.64 11.95 -19.31
CA GLY A 103 14.27 11.90 -19.81
C GLY A 103 13.97 10.85 -20.88
N ASP A 104 14.93 10.00 -21.25
CA ASP A 104 14.69 8.95 -22.25
C ASP A 104 13.95 7.73 -21.64
N PHE A 105 12.74 7.46 -22.13
CA PHE A 105 11.94 6.32 -21.66
C PHE A 105 12.52 4.96 -22.10
N SER A 106 13.48 4.95 -23.02
CA SER A 106 14.14 3.73 -23.47
C SER A 106 14.88 3.00 -22.34
N ILE A 107 15.26 3.68 -21.24
CA ILE A 107 15.92 3.03 -20.09
C ILE A 107 15.04 1.98 -19.41
N LEU A 108 13.71 2.10 -19.50
CA LEU A 108 12.80 1.09 -18.94
C LEU A 108 12.87 -0.26 -19.68
N TRP A 109 13.32 -0.27 -20.93
CA TRP A 109 13.47 -1.47 -21.76
C TRP A 109 14.91 -1.75 -22.23
N SER A 110 15.86 -0.85 -21.94
CA SER A 110 17.25 -0.93 -22.39
C SER A 110 18.04 -2.03 -21.66
N GLY A 111 17.74 -2.28 -20.40
CA GLY A 111 18.47 -3.27 -19.60
C GLY A 111 17.97 -4.70 -19.81
N ILE A 112 18.90 -5.64 -20.04
CA ILE A 112 18.65 -7.09 -20.01
C ILE A 112 17.94 -7.54 -18.72
N ILE A 113 18.29 -6.91 -17.60
CA ILE A 113 17.67 -7.14 -16.28
C ILE A 113 16.24 -6.60 -16.25
N ALA A 114 15.98 -5.42 -16.83
CA ALA A 114 14.64 -4.83 -16.91
C ALA A 114 13.72 -5.66 -17.81
N GLN A 115 14.21 -6.10 -18.98
CA GLN A 115 13.45 -6.94 -19.91
C GLN A 115 13.09 -8.30 -19.28
N SER A 116 14.06 -8.99 -18.66
CA SER A 116 13.80 -10.26 -17.97
C SER A 116 12.80 -10.12 -16.81
N LEU A 117 12.91 -9.04 -16.02
CA LEU A 117 11.97 -8.77 -14.93
C LEU A 117 10.56 -8.45 -15.43
N LEU A 118 10.44 -7.66 -16.50
CA LEU A 118 9.16 -7.33 -17.13
C LEU A 118 8.50 -8.56 -17.74
N ILE A 119 9.25 -9.39 -18.47
CA ILE A 119 8.77 -10.67 -19.01
C ILE A 119 8.31 -11.58 -17.86
N GLY A 120 9.09 -11.66 -16.78
CA GLY A 120 8.73 -12.41 -15.57
C GLY A 120 7.44 -11.91 -14.92
N ALA A 121 7.27 -10.59 -14.77
CA ALA A 121 6.06 -9.99 -14.22
C ALA A 121 4.82 -10.29 -15.07
N VAL A 122 4.93 -10.17 -16.40
CA VAL A 122 3.86 -10.51 -17.34
C VAL A 122 3.50 -11.99 -17.23
N LEU A 123 4.50 -12.88 -17.16
CA LEU A 123 4.29 -14.32 -17.00
C LEU A 123 3.57 -14.64 -15.69
N ILE A 124 3.97 -14.06 -14.56
CA ILE A 124 3.33 -14.29 -13.25
C ILE A 124 1.84 -13.88 -13.27
N ILE A 125 1.48 -12.85 -14.04
CA ILE A 125 0.09 -12.41 -14.18
C ILE A 125 -0.67 -13.33 -15.17
N LEU A 126 -0.05 -13.73 -16.29
CA LEU A 126 -0.71 -14.55 -17.32
C LEU A 126 -0.86 -16.03 -16.93
N ILE A 127 0.11 -16.62 -16.24
CA ILE A 127 0.13 -18.03 -15.84
C ILE A 127 -1.15 -18.43 -15.07
N PRO A 128 -1.57 -17.74 -13.98
CA PRO A 128 -2.77 -18.11 -13.25
C PRO A 128 -4.05 -17.91 -14.09
N LEU A 129 -4.08 -16.93 -15.00
CA LEU A 129 -5.20 -16.70 -15.91
C LEU A 129 -5.32 -17.81 -16.98
N LEU A 130 -4.20 -18.25 -17.57
CA LEU A 130 -4.15 -19.36 -18.52
C LEU A 130 -4.51 -20.70 -17.87
N ILE A 131 -3.98 -20.99 -16.68
CA ILE A 131 -4.28 -22.21 -15.94
C ILE A 131 -5.78 -22.24 -15.56
N LYS A 132 -6.36 -21.11 -15.15
CA LYS A 132 -7.80 -21.01 -14.86
C LYS A 132 -8.66 -21.22 -16.11
N LYS A 133 -8.22 -20.75 -17.28
CA LYS A 133 -8.90 -20.95 -18.57
C LYS A 133 -8.81 -22.41 -19.06
N LEU A 134 -7.65 -23.05 -18.91
CA LEU A 134 -7.44 -24.46 -19.26
C LEU A 134 -8.20 -25.41 -18.31
N ARG A 135 -8.27 -25.10 -17.01
CA ARG A 135 -9.04 -25.89 -16.03
C ARG A 135 -10.55 -25.79 -16.22
N LYS A 136 -11.05 -24.70 -16.82
CA LYS A 136 -12.48 -24.52 -17.14
C LYS A 136 -12.93 -25.30 -18.39
N SER A 137 -11.99 -25.83 -19.18
CA SER A 137 -12.28 -26.67 -20.36
C SER A 137 -12.33 -28.17 -20.04
N LYS A 138 -12.10 -28.57 -18.78
CA LYS A 138 -12.09 -29.97 -18.34
C LYS A 138 -13.24 -30.33 -17.38
N PHE A 139 -14.29 -29.50 -17.34
CA PHE A 139 -15.60 -29.79 -16.74
C PHE A 139 -16.68 -29.56 -17.78
#